data_AF-A0A0B2WMH7-F1
#
_entry.id   AF-A0A0B2WMH7-F1
#
_cell.length_a   1.000
_cell.length_b   1.000
_cell.length_c   1.000
_cell.angle_alpha   90.00
_cell.angle_beta   90.00
_cell.angle_gamma   90.00
#
_symmetry.space_group_name_H-M   'P 1'
#
loop_
_entity.id
_entity.type
_entity.pdbx_description
1 polymer ?
#
loop_
_entity_poly.entity_id
_entity_poly.type
_entity_poly.pdbx_seq_one_letter_code
_entity_poly.pdbx_strand_id
1 'polypeptide(L)'
;MPSLEVGTLGGGTILEPQSAMLDMLGVRGPHPTNPGDNARRLARIIGAAVLAGELSLCSALQAGHLVKAHMQHNRSAAPSRTSTPAPPPLTPVALAMTNAQDKSRSAAAQQRSKR
;
A
#
# COMPACT_ATOMS: atom_id res chain seq x y z
N MET A 1 2.25 22.10 -19.53
CA MET A 1 1.18 22.22 -18.52
C MET A 1 0.98 23.69 -18.18
N PRO A 2 0.13 24.44 -18.92
CA PRO A 2 -0.01 25.89 -18.74
C PRO A 2 -0.91 26.30 -17.56
N SER A 3 -1.77 25.40 -17.09
CA SER A 3 -2.77 25.63 -16.04
C SER A 3 -2.49 24.70 -14.86
N LEU A 4 -1.47 25.02 -14.06
CA LEU A 4 -1.08 24.21 -12.90
C LEU A 4 -1.40 24.99 -11.62
N GLU A 5 -2.51 24.63 -10.97
CA GLU A 5 -2.95 25.25 -9.72
C GLU A 5 -2.26 24.61 -8.51
N VAL A 6 -1.24 25.27 -7.98
CA VAL A 6 -0.50 24.79 -6.81
C VAL A 6 -0.19 25.92 -5.84
N GLY A 7 -0.09 25.56 -4.57
CA GLY A 7 0.26 26.47 -3.49
C GLY A 7 1.16 25.81 -2.46
N THR A 8 1.94 26.63 -1.76
CA THR A 8 2.83 26.19 -0.67
C THR A 8 2.33 26.62 0.71
N LEU A 9 1.11 27.17 0.74
CA LEU A 9 0.47 27.73 1.93
C LEU A 9 -1.05 27.58 1.81
N GLY A 10 -1.71 27.29 2.94
CA GLY A 10 -3.16 27.16 3.03
C GLY A 10 -3.69 25.74 2.82
N GLY A 11 -4.96 25.52 3.17
CA GLY A 11 -5.63 24.22 3.03
C GLY A 11 -4.83 23.10 3.69
N GLY A 12 -4.58 22.02 2.93
CA GLY A 12 -3.86 20.84 3.42
C GLY A 12 -2.35 21.03 3.65
N THR A 13 -1.74 22.14 3.23
CA THR A 13 -0.27 22.34 3.39
C THR A 13 0.13 22.60 4.84
N ILE A 14 -0.83 22.84 5.73
CA ILE A 14 -0.59 23.06 7.17
C ILE A 14 -0.45 21.75 7.93
N LEU A 15 -0.92 20.64 7.35
CA LEU A 15 -0.88 19.32 7.96
C LEU A 15 0.56 18.82 8.02
N GLU A 16 0.92 18.18 9.13
CA GLU A 16 2.31 17.82 9.43
C GLU A 16 2.98 17.00 8.30
N PRO A 17 2.40 15.89 7.79
CA PRO A 17 3.04 15.11 6.73
C PRO A 17 3.26 15.91 5.45
N GLN A 18 2.26 16.67 5.02
CA GLN A 18 2.30 17.48 3.81
C GLN A 18 3.34 18.60 3.96
N SER A 19 3.40 19.23 5.13
CA SER A 19 4.36 20.28 5.42
C SER A 19 5.80 19.75 5.45
N ALA A 20 6.03 18.55 5.98
CA ALA A 20 7.33 17.88 5.95
C ALA A 20 7.80 17.57 4.52
N MET A 21 6.88 17.21 3.62
CA MET A 21 7.23 17.02 2.20
C MET A 21 7.58 18.35 1.51
N LEU A 22 6.86 19.43 1.83
CA LEU A 22 7.19 20.76 1.32
C LEU A 22 8.52 21.29 1.87
N ASP A 23 8.87 20.94 3.11
CA ASP A 23 10.18 21.22 3.71
C ASP A 23 11.30 20.44 3.02
N MET A 24 11.08 19.15 2.73
CA MET A 24 12.02 18.32 1.97
C MET A 24 12.32 18.91 0.59
N LEU A 25 11.30 19.49 -0.06
CA LEU A 25 11.44 20.18 -1.35
C LEU A 25 11.95 21.63 -1.22
N GLY A 26 12.09 22.15 0.00
CA GLY A 26 12.59 23.50 0.29
C GLY A 26 11.64 24.61 -0.18
N VAL A 27 10.33 24.36 -0.16
CA VAL A 27 9.31 25.29 -0.67
C VAL A 27 8.16 25.53 0.32
N ARG A 28 8.26 25.09 1.57
CA ARG A 28 7.19 25.29 2.56
C ARG A 28 6.93 26.78 2.81
N GLY A 29 5.66 27.15 2.89
CA GLY A 29 5.24 28.46 3.35
C GLY A 29 5.50 29.59 2.35
N PRO A 30 5.42 30.85 2.82
CA PRO A 30 5.60 32.01 1.98
C PRO A 30 7.10 32.23 1.72
N HIS A 31 7.45 32.75 0.54
CA HIS A 31 8.83 33.13 0.29
C HIS A 31 9.18 34.39 1.11
N PRO A 32 10.34 34.46 1.78
CA PRO A 32 10.67 35.55 2.71
C PRO A 32 10.72 36.93 2.05
N THR A 33 11.12 37.00 0.79
CA THR A 33 11.32 38.28 0.07
C THR A 33 10.37 38.51 -1.11
N ASN A 34 9.87 37.43 -1.73
CA ASN A 34 9.23 37.47 -3.05
C ASN A 34 7.98 36.58 -3.06
N PRO A 35 6.82 37.09 -2.63
CA PRO A 35 5.59 36.31 -2.58
C PRO A 35 5.33 35.51 -3.87
N GLY A 36 4.96 34.24 -3.70
CA GLY A 36 4.69 33.31 -4.79
C GLY A 36 5.91 32.55 -5.35
N ASP A 37 7.15 32.90 -5.01
CA ASP A 37 8.33 32.21 -5.56
C ASP A 37 8.40 30.73 -5.15
N ASN A 38 8.02 30.40 -3.91
CA ASN A 38 7.92 29.02 -3.45
C ASN A 38 6.90 28.22 -4.27
N ALA A 39 5.72 28.78 -4.56
CA ALA A 39 4.71 28.14 -5.40
C ALA A 39 5.18 27.98 -6.86
N ARG A 40 5.85 29.00 -7.43
CA ARG A 40 6.48 28.90 -8.75
C ARG A 40 7.58 27.83 -8.80
N ARG A 41 8.35 27.67 -7.72
CA ARG A 41 9.37 26.63 -7.60
C ARG A 41 8.73 25.25 -7.51
N LEU A 42 7.68 25.07 -6.71
CA LEU A 42 6.91 23.84 -6.64
C LEU A 42 6.32 23.47 -8.02
N ALA A 43 5.75 24.43 -8.74
CA ALA A 43 5.25 24.22 -10.10
C ALA A 43 6.34 23.71 -11.06
N ARG A 44 7.55 24.27 -10.98
CA ARG A 44 8.72 23.81 -11.76
C ARG A 44 9.15 22.40 -11.37
N ILE A 45 9.16 22.07 -10.09
CA ILE A 45 9.46 20.71 -9.59
C ILE A 45 8.45 19.71 -10.17
N ILE A 46 7.15 20.02 -10.11
CA ILE A 46 6.11 19.15 -10.66
C ILE A 46 6.28 18.97 -12.17
N GLY A 47 6.52 20.05 -12.91
CA GLY A 47 6.78 19.97 -14.36
C GLY A 47 8.00 19.10 -14.69
N ALA A 48 9.09 19.22 -13.93
CA ALA A 48 10.27 18.39 -14.09
C ALA A 48 10.02 16.92 -13.76
N ALA A 49 9.26 16.63 -12.70
CA ALA A 49 8.88 15.28 -12.32
C ALA A 49 8.00 14.60 -13.38
N VAL A 50 7.03 15.33 -13.95
CA VAL A 50 6.21 14.85 -15.07
C VAL A 50 7.10 14.53 -16.28
N LEU A 51 7.98 15.45 -16.68
CA LEU A 51 8.89 15.22 -17.79
C LEU A 51 9.77 13.98 -17.57
N ALA A 52 10.33 13.82 -16.37
CA ALA A 52 11.13 12.65 -16.01
C ALA A 52 10.31 11.35 -16.08
N GLY A 53 9.06 11.38 -15.62
CA GLY A 53 8.13 10.25 -15.72
C GLY A 53 7.82 9.86 -17.16
N GLU A 54 7.50 10.83 -18.02
CA GLU A 54 7.24 10.61 -19.45
C GLU A 54 8.46 10.02 -20.17
N LEU A 55 9.66 10.57 -19.93
CA LEU A 55 10.90 10.01 -20.50
C LEU A 55 11.14 8.56 -20.04
N SER A 56 10.96 8.30 -18.74
CA SER A 56 11.09 6.95 -18.19
C SER A 56 10.08 5.99 -18.82
N LEU A 57 8.83 6.40 -18.97
CA LEU A 57 7.77 5.58 -19.56
C LEU A 57 8.03 5.30 -21.04
N CYS A 58 8.35 6.32 -21.83
CA CYS A 58 8.68 6.16 -23.25
C CYS A 58 9.89 5.24 -23.44
N SER A 59 10.93 5.38 -22.61
CA SER A 59 12.10 4.51 -22.68
C SER A 59 11.77 3.05 -22.33
N ALA A 60 10.93 2.81 -21.31
CA ALA A 60 10.50 1.47 -20.92
C ALA A 60 9.59 0.81 -21.97
N LEU A 61 8.75 1.59 -22.66
CA LEU A 61 7.96 1.11 -23.80
C LEU A 61 8.86 0.72 -24.96
N GLN A 62 9.78 1.60 -25.35
CA GLN A 62 10.69 1.37 -26.48
C GLN A 62 11.64 0.18 -26.22
N ALA A 63 12.12 0.01 -25.00
CA ALA A 63 12.98 -1.11 -24.61
C ALA A 63 12.20 -2.40 -24.27
N GLY A 64 10.86 -2.38 -24.26
CA GLY A 64 10.05 -3.53 -23.89
C GLY A 64 10.14 -3.92 -22.40
N HIS A 65 10.57 -3.01 -21.52
CA HIS A 65 10.76 -3.27 -20.10
C HIS A 65 9.51 -3.05 -19.23
N LEU A 66 8.46 -2.42 -19.78
CA LEU A 66 7.30 -1.99 -19.00
C LEU A 66 6.62 -3.13 -18.22
N VAL A 67 6.30 -4.25 -18.87
CA VAL A 67 5.62 -5.40 -18.23
C VAL A 67 6.52 -6.05 -17.19
N LYS A 68 7.81 -6.21 -17.48
CA LYS A 68 8.79 -6.77 -16.55
C LYS A 68 8.86 -5.94 -15.26
N ALA A 69 8.98 -4.62 -15.40
CA ALA A 69 8.98 -3.71 -14.26
C ALA A 69 7.66 -3.79 -13.46
N HIS A 70 6.53 -3.92 -14.14
CA HIS A 70 5.22 -4.08 -13.49
C HIS A 70 5.13 -5.37 -12.67
N MET A 71 5.58 -6.50 -13.23
CA MET A 71 5.60 -7.79 -12.53
C MET A 71 6.54 -7.76 -11.32
N GLN A 72 7.64 -7.03 -11.41
CA GLN A 72 8.66 -6.96 -10.36
C GLN A 72 8.28 -6.02 -9.21
N HIS A 73 7.73 -4.83 -9.52
CA HIS A 73 7.58 -3.75 -8.54
C HIS A 73 6.13 -3.45 -8.17
N ASN A 74 5.16 -3.79 -9.02
CA ASN A 74 3.74 -3.48 -8.81
C ASN A 74 2.87 -4.73 -8.63
N ARG A 75 3.49 -5.91 -8.49
CA ARG A 75 2.79 -7.14 -8.13
C ARG A 75 3.38 -7.72 -6.86
N SER A 76 2.51 -8.04 -5.90
CA SER A 76 2.90 -8.76 -4.70
C SER A 76 3.55 -10.08 -5.10
N ALA A 77 4.66 -10.45 -4.44
CA ALA A 77 5.21 -11.79 -4.57
C ALA A 77 4.09 -12.81 -4.30
N ALA A 78 4.04 -13.87 -5.10
CA ALA A 78 3.10 -14.96 -4.84
C ALA A 78 3.27 -15.37 -3.37
N PRO A 79 2.18 -15.49 -2.58
CA PRO A 79 2.31 -15.89 -1.20
C PRO A 79 3.06 -17.22 -1.19
N SER A 80 4.28 -17.20 -0.65
CA SER A 80 4.99 -18.42 -0.33
C SER A 80 4.05 -19.16 0.58
N ARG A 81 3.41 -20.21 0.06
CA ARG A 81 2.59 -21.09 0.89
C ARG A 81 3.60 -21.63 1.89
N THR A 82 3.59 -21.11 3.11
CA THR A 82 4.24 -21.76 4.24
C THR A 82 3.71 -23.18 4.19
N SER A 83 4.59 -24.13 3.90
CA SER A 83 4.26 -25.55 4.01
C SER A 83 3.91 -25.75 5.48
N THR A 84 2.63 -25.67 5.83
CA THR A 84 2.17 -26.16 7.12
C THR A 84 2.66 -27.59 7.19
N PRO A 85 3.58 -27.94 8.11
CA PRO A 85 4.02 -29.32 8.26
C PRO A 85 2.77 -30.18 8.43
N ALA A 86 2.67 -31.26 7.67
CA ALA A 86 1.57 -32.20 7.82
C ALA A 86 1.49 -32.58 9.32
N PRO A 87 0.29 -32.55 9.94
CA PRO A 87 0.16 -32.97 11.31
C PRO A 87 0.70 -34.40 11.45
N PRO A 88 1.40 -34.72 12.55
CA PRO A 88 1.91 -36.08 12.77
C PRO A 88 0.74 -37.08 12.68
N PRO A 89 0.98 -38.30 12.17
CA PRO A 89 -0.07 -39.30 12.05
C PRO A 89 -0.74 -39.49 13.42
N LEU A 90 -2.03 -39.21 13.49
CA LEU A 90 -2.81 -39.36 14.71
C LEU A 90 -2.78 -40.83 15.11
N THR A 91 -2.33 -41.11 16.33
CA THR A 91 -2.46 -42.44 16.91
C THR A 91 -3.95 -42.76 17.10
N PRO A 92 -4.36 -44.05 17.07
CA PRO A 92 -5.78 -44.44 17.21
C PRO A 92 -6.46 -43.86 18.45
N VAL A 93 -5.68 -43.61 19.51
CA VAL A 93 -6.15 -43.02 20.78
C VAL A 93 -6.54 -41.55 20.62
N ALA A 94 -5.77 -40.76 19.85
CA ALA A 94 -6.07 -39.35 19.62
C ALA A 94 -7.36 -39.17 18.79
N LEU A 95 -7.58 -40.03 17.80
CA LEU A 95 -8.78 -40.03 16.96
C LEU A 95 -10.04 -40.45 17.74
N ALA A 96 -9.90 -41.34 18.73
CA ALA A 96 -10.99 -41.73 19.61
C ALA A 96 -11.42 -40.59 20.57
N MET A 97 -10.46 -39.81 21.07
CA MET A 97 -10.73 -38.67 21.97
C MET A 97 -11.47 -37.53 21.27
N THR A 98 -11.13 -37.23 20.01
CA THR A 98 -11.84 -36.21 19.21
C THR A 98 -13.27 -36.63 18.89
N ASN A 99 -13.49 -37.89 18.54
CA ASN A 99 -14.83 -38.43 18.25
C ASN A 99 -15.73 -38.48 19.49
N ALA A 100 -15.15 -38.69 20.68
CA ALA A 100 -15.89 -38.67 21.94
C ALA A 100 -16.34 -37.25 22.33
N GLN A 101 -15.50 -36.23 22.08
CA GLN A 101 -15.84 -34.83 22.34
C GLN A 101 -16.91 -34.29 21.39
N ASP A 102 -16.93 -34.73 20.14
CA ASP A 102 -17.93 -34.28 19.16
C ASP A 102 -19.33 -34.86 19.45
N LYS A 103 -19.40 -36.13 19.88
CA LYS A 103 -20.65 -36.77 20.32
C LYS A 103 -21.27 -36.10 21.55
N SER A 104 -20.46 -35.69 22.53
CA SER A 104 -20.98 -35.06 23.77
C SER A 104 -21.56 -33.67 23.51
N ARG A 105 -20.96 -32.91 22.59
CA ARG A 105 -21.46 -31.59 22.16
C ARG A 105 -22.78 -31.70 21.40
N SER A 106 -22.95 -32.72 20.56
CA SER A 106 -24.20 -32.95 19.83
C SER A 106 -25.37 -33.32 20.75
N ALA A 107 -25.14 -34.11 21.80
CA ALA A 107 -26.19 -34.48 22.76
C ALA A 107 -26.68 -33.27 23.57
N ALA A 108 -25.76 -32.42 24.04
CA ALA A 108 -26.10 -31.19 24.75
C ALA A 108 -26.87 -30.20 23.87
N ALA A 109 -26.55 -30.12 22.58
CA ALA A 109 -27.26 -29.30 21.60
C ALA A 109 -28.69 -29.81 21.32
N GLN A 110 -28.88 -31.13 21.21
CA GLN A 110 -30.18 -31.75 20.96
C GLN A 110 -31.16 -31.56 22.13
N GLN A 111 -30.67 -31.51 23.37
CA GLN A 111 -31.50 -31.35 24.56
C GLN A 111 -32.00 -29.90 24.75
N ARG A 112 -31.30 -28.93 24.15
CA ARG A 112 -31.69 -27.52 24.12
C ARG A 112 -32.78 -27.19 23.11
N SER A 113 -32.95 -28.02 22.08
CA SER A 113 -33.95 -27.85 21.02
C SER A 113 -35.34 -28.39 21.37
N LYS A 114 -35.51 -29.07 22.52
CA LYS A 114 -36.78 -29.69 22.97
C LYS A 114 -37.44 -28.94 24.13
N ARG A 115 -36.99 -27.72 24.44
CA ARG A 115 -37.61 -26.83 25.43
C ARG A 115 -38.21 -25.63 24.71
#